data_AF-A0A7W1JN06-F1
#
_entry.id   AF-A0A7W1JN06-F1
#
_cell.length_a   1.000
_cell.length_b   1.000
_cell.length_c   1.000
_cell.angle_alpha   90.00
_cell.angle_beta   90.00
_cell.angle_gamma   90.00
#
_symmetry.space_group_name_H-M   'P 1'
#
loop_
_entity.id
_entity.type
_entity.pdbx_description
1 polymer ?
#
loop_
_entity_poly.entity_id
_entity_poly.type
_entity_poly.pdbx_seq_one_letter_code
_entity_poly.pdbx_strand_id
1 'polypeptide(L)'
;MKRKSKWWILGLAIAVGGAVYLNRETWQIYRQQSAAKARNEARMQAVEAERTNLLDKKARLETAIGQEEQARINGYRKPDETPLRLRP
;
A
#
# COMPACT_ATOMS: atom_id res chain seq x y z
N MET A 1 40.64 42.60 -19.55
CA MET A 1 40.12 41.40 -18.81
C MET A 1 38.60 41.20 -18.91
N LYS A 2 37.76 42.25 -18.94
CA LYS A 2 36.28 42.14 -18.92
C LYS A 2 35.63 41.36 -20.09
N ARG A 3 36.23 41.32 -21.29
CA ARG A 3 35.68 40.59 -22.45
C ARG A 3 35.78 39.06 -22.32
N LYS A 4 36.86 38.53 -21.74
CA LYS A 4 37.05 37.07 -21.55
C LYS A 4 36.09 36.51 -20.49
N SER A 5 35.75 37.31 -19.48
CA SER A 5 34.80 36.93 -18.43
C SER A 5 33.37 36.74 -18.94
N LYS A 6 32.93 37.52 -19.94
CA LYS A 6 31.61 37.33 -20.56
C LYS A 6 31.46 35.98 -21.27
N TRP A 7 32.51 35.52 -21.95
CA TRP A 7 32.52 34.22 -22.63
C TRP A 7 32.53 33.06 -21.64
N TRP A 8 33.23 33.20 -20.51
CA TRP A 8 33.17 32.21 -19.42
C TRP A 8 31.76 32.09 -18.81
N ILE A 9 31.09 33.22 -18.56
CA ILE A 9 29.72 33.21 -18.03
C ILE A 9 28.75 32.56 -19.02
N LEU A 10 28.89 32.88 -20.31
CA LEU A 10 28.06 32.26 -21.36
C LEU A 10 28.31 30.75 -21.45
N GLY A 11 29.56 30.31 -21.42
CA GLY A 11 29.92 28.89 -21.42
C GLY A 11 29.36 28.15 -20.21
N LEU A 12 29.44 28.76 -19.01
CA LEU A 12 28.87 28.21 -17.79
C LEU A 12 27.34 28.08 -17.87
N ALA A 13 26.66 29.10 -18.40
CA ALA A 13 25.21 29.08 -18.58
C ALA A 13 24.75 27.96 -19.53
N ILE A 14 25.49 27.75 -20.62
CA ILE A 14 25.23 26.66 -21.58
C ILE A 14 25.47 25.30 -20.92
N ALA A 15 26.55 25.15 -20.17
CA ALA A 15 26.87 23.90 -19.47
C ALA A 15 25.80 23.54 -18.42
N VAL A 16 25.38 24.50 -17.59
CA VAL A 16 24.32 24.30 -16.59
C VAL A 16 22.98 24.02 -17.27
N GLY A 17 22.64 24.79 -18.31
CA GLY A 17 21.41 24.57 -19.09
C GLY A 17 21.36 23.20 -19.74
N GLY A 18 22.47 22.75 -20.35
CA GLY A 18 22.60 21.43 -20.94
C GLY A 18 22.50 20.30 -19.91
N ALA A 19 23.15 20.46 -18.76
CA ALA A 19 23.06 19.49 -17.66
C ALA A 19 21.63 19.35 -17.13
N VAL A 20 20.93 20.47 -16.94
CA VAL A 20 19.52 20.46 -16.49
C VAL A 20 18.61 19.84 -17.56
N TYR A 21 18.85 20.13 -18.84
CA TYR A 21 18.07 19.57 -19.94
C TYR A 21 18.21 18.04 -20.02
N LEU A 22 19.45 17.53 -19.96
CA LEU A 22 19.72 16.09 -19.96
C LEU A 22 19.16 15.39 -18.72
N ASN A 23 19.12 16.09 -17.57
CA ASN A 23 18.57 15.56 -16.33
C ASN A 23 17.03 15.61 -16.26
N ARG A 24 16.33 16.15 -17.27
CA ARG A 24 14.86 16.25 -17.22
C ARG A 24 14.18 14.89 -17.22
N GLU A 25 14.68 13.95 -18.03
CA GLU A 25 14.09 12.61 -18.16
C GLU A 25 14.29 11.78 -16.90
N THR A 26 15.46 11.86 -16.26
CA THR A 26 15.75 11.19 -14.98
C THR A 26 14.82 11.67 -13.87
N TRP A 27 14.51 12.96 -13.79
CA TRP A 27 13.50 13.47 -12.84
C TRP A 27 12.10 12.92 -13.10
N GLN A 28 11.72 12.74 -14.37
CA GLN A 28 10.43 12.14 -14.72
C GLN A 28 10.39 10.66 -14.37
N ILE A 29 11.44 9.91 -14.71
CA ILE A 29 11.58 8.49 -14.38
C ILE A 29 11.55 8.30 -12.87
N TYR A 30 12.29 9.11 -12.11
CA TYR A 30 12.28 9.07 -10.66
C TYR A 30 10.87 9.26 -10.09
N ARG A 31 10.12 10.26 -10.57
CA ARG A 31 8.74 10.50 -10.13
C ARG A 31 7.81 9.35 -10.48
N GLN A 32 7.95 8.77 -11.67
CA GLN A 32 7.15 7.62 -12.09
C GLN A 32 7.46 6.39 -11.23
N GLN A 33 8.74 6.12 -10.97
CA GLN A 33 9.17 5.01 -10.12
C GLN A 33 8.74 5.21 -8.68
N SER A 34 8.84 6.43 -8.13
CA SER A 34 8.38 6.71 -6.76
C SER A 34 6.87 6.53 -6.63
N ALA A 35 6.10 6.98 -7.62
CA ALA A 35 4.65 6.79 -7.63
C ALA A 35 4.27 5.31 -7.78
N ALA A 36 4.96 4.56 -8.64
CA ALA A 36 4.74 3.12 -8.80
C ALA A 36 5.10 2.35 -7.52
N LYS A 37 6.22 2.69 -6.88
CA LYS A 37 6.64 2.11 -5.61
C LYS A 37 5.59 2.35 -4.51
N ALA A 38 5.14 3.59 -4.34
CA ALA A 38 4.12 3.92 -3.35
C ALA A 38 2.79 3.15 -3.57
N ARG A 39 2.36 3.00 -4.83
CA ARG A 39 1.17 2.20 -5.18
C ARG A 39 1.36 0.73 -4.86
N ASN A 40 2.53 0.17 -5.17
CA ASN A 40 2.84 -1.23 -4.90
C ASN A 40 2.92 -1.51 -3.39
N GLU A 41 3.54 -0.61 -2.62
CA GLU A 41 3.58 -0.71 -1.15
C GLU A 41 2.18 -0.69 -0.54
N ALA A 42 1.33 0.26 -0.96
CA ALA A 42 -0.05 0.33 -0.50
C ALA A 42 -0.84 -0.94 -0.85
N ARG A 43 -0.65 -1.48 -2.06
CA ARG A 43 -1.29 -2.73 -2.49
C ARG A 43 -0.82 -3.93 -1.66
N MET A 44 0.48 -4.03 -1.40
CA MET A 44 1.05 -5.10 -0.58
C MET A 44 0.50 -5.06 0.85
N GLN A 45 0.47 -3.87 1.46
CA GLN A 45 -0.10 -3.71 2.80
C GLN A 45 -1.58 -4.12 2.86
N ALA A 46 -2.36 -3.75 1.84
CA ALA A 46 -3.77 -4.16 1.76
C ALA A 46 -3.92 -5.69 1.65
N VAL A 47 -3.09 -6.34 0.82
CA VAL A 47 -3.08 -7.80 0.66
C VAL A 47 -2.65 -8.50 1.93
N GLU A 48 -1.63 -7.98 2.63
CA GLU A 48 -1.18 -8.53 3.91
C GLU A 48 -2.26 -8.40 4.98
N ALA A 49 -2.93 -7.25 5.07
CA ALA A 49 -4.04 -7.04 6.00
C ALA A 49 -5.25 -7.94 5.69
N GLU A 50 -5.54 -8.17 4.40
CA GLU A 50 -6.59 -9.12 4.02
C GLU A 50 -6.20 -10.55 4.39
N ARG A 51 -4.93 -10.93 4.15
CA ARG A 51 -4.41 -12.25 4.52
C ARG A 51 -4.48 -12.50 6.02
N THR A 52 -4.09 -11.54 6.85
CA THR A 52 -4.19 -11.69 8.32
C THR A 52 -5.64 -11.84 8.75
N ASN A 53 -6.55 -11.02 8.23
CA ASN A 53 -7.98 -11.13 8.52
C ASN A 53 -8.57 -12.49 8.12
N LEU A 54 -8.16 -13.03 6.97
CA LEU A 54 -8.60 -14.36 6.52
C LEU A 54 -8.02 -15.47 7.40
N LEU A 55 -6.76 -15.36 7.82
CA LEU A 55 -6.13 -16.30 8.74
C LEU A 55 -6.83 -16.28 10.11
N ASP A 56 -7.15 -15.11 10.63
CA ASP A 56 -7.89 -14.98 11.90
C ASP A 56 -9.29 -15.58 11.82
N LYS A 57 -10.02 -15.33 10.71
CA LYS A 57 -11.33 -15.95 10.47
C LYS A 57 -11.21 -17.47 10.37
N LYS A 58 -10.21 -17.97 9.65
CA LYS A 58 -9.95 -19.41 9.53
C LYS A 58 -9.65 -20.02 10.89
N ALA A 59 -8.76 -19.41 11.67
CA ALA A 59 -8.42 -19.87 13.01
C ALA A 59 -9.65 -19.93 13.92
N ARG A 60 -10.54 -18.92 13.88
CA ARG A 60 -11.80 -18.95 14.63
C ARG A 60 -12.69 -20.11 14.19
N LEU A 61 -12.87 -20.32 12.89
CA LEU A 61 -13.68 -21.42 12.34
C LEU A 61 -13.09 -22.82 12.59
N GLU A 62 -11.80 -22.93 12.86
CA GLU A 62 -11.19 -24.22 13.24
C GLU A 62 -11.44 -24.57 14.72
N THR A 63 -11.79 -23.59 15.57
CA THR A 63 -12.15 -23.87 16.97
C THR A 63 -13.58 -24.40 17.10
N ALA A 64 -13.83 -25.28 18.07
CA ALA A 64 -15.15 -25.82 18.35
C ALA A 64 -16.20 -24.71 18.64
N ILE A 65 -15.79 -23.65 19.35
CA ILE A 65 -16.64 -22.50 19.67
C ILE A 65 -16.99 -21.72 18.38
N GLY A 66 -16.02 -21.45 17.51
CA GLY A 66 -16.28 -20.73 16.26
C GLY A 66 -17.09 -21.54 15.25
N GLN A 67 -16.98 -22.87 15.25
CA GLN A 67 -17.87 -23.73 14.45
C GLN A 67 -19.31 -23.68 14.94
N GLU A 68 -19.51 -23.71 16.26
CA GLU A 68 -20.85 -23.60 16.86
C GLU A 68 -21.45 -22.21 16.61
N GLU A 69 -20.66 -21.14 16.72
CA GLU A 69 -21.08 -19.78 16.41
C GLU A 69 -21.46 -19.62 14.92
N GLN A 70 -20.66 -20.16 14.01
CA GLN A 70 -20.96 -20.17 12.57
C GLN A 70 -22.21 -21.01 12.24
N ALA A 71 -22.38 -22.16 12.90
CA ALA A 71 -23.57 -22.99 12.75
C ALA A 71 -24.83 -22.24 13.20
N ARG A 72 -24.76 -21.50 14.31
CA ARG A 72 -25.86 -20.64 14.79
C ARG A 72 -26.19 -19.50 13.84
N ILE A 73 -25.19 -18.85 13.24
CA ILE A 73 -25.39 -17.82 12.19
C ILE A 73 -26.14 -18.42 10.99
N ASN A 74 -25.82 -19.67 10.62
CA ASN A 74 -26.48 -20.39 9.54
C ASN A 74 -27.87 -20.94 9.92
N GLY A 75 -28.38 -20.62 11.12
CA GLY A 75 -29.71 -21.00 11.59
C GLY A 75 -29.77 -22.41 12.21
N TYR A 76 -28.65 -23.10 12.34
CA TYR A 76 -28.61 -24.38 13.05
C TYR A 76 -28.61 -24.12 14.56
N ARG A 77 -29.60 -24.68 15.24
CA ARG A 77 -29.68 -24.75 16.70
C ARG A 77 -29.69 -26.20 17.13
N LYS A 78 -29.12 -26.52 18.28
CA LYS A 78 -29.27 -27.87 18.83
C LYS A 78 -30.76 -28.11 19.15
N PRO A 79 -31.30 -29.31 18.89
CA PRO A 79 -32.73 -29.61 19.07
C PRO A 79 -33.28 -29.27 20.46
N ASP A 80 -32.44 -29.33 21.50
CA ASP A 80 -32.83 -29.11 22.91
C ASP A 80 -32.19 -27.88 23.55
N GLU A 81 -31.74 -26.90 22.75
CA GLU A 81 -31.04 -25.72 23.27
C GLU A 81 -32.00 -24.67 23.82
N THR A 82 -31.86 -24.33 25.10
CA THR A 82 -32.61 -23.22 25.69
C THR A 82 -32.10 -21.90 25.10
N PRO A 83 -32.98 -21.01 24.60
CA PRO A 83 -32.53 -19.75 24.02
C PRO A 83 -31.83 -18.90 25.07
N LEU A 84 -30.56 -18.58 24.81
CA LEU A 84 -29.79 -17.67 25.67
C LEU A 84 -30.52 -16.32 25.71
N ARG A 85 -30.99 -15.92 26.91
CA ARG A 85 -31.48 -14.56 27.14
C ARG A 85 -30.30 -13.61 27.01
N LEU A 86 -30.13 -13.03 25.83
CA LEU A 86 -29.29 -11.85 25.65
C LEU A 86 -29.94 -10.72 26.47
N ARG A 87 -29.31 -10.36 27.60
CA ARG A 87 -29.72 -9.19 28.38
C ARG A 87 -29.28 -7.95 27.58
N PRO A 88 -30.16 -6.94 27.42
CA PRO A 88 -29.88 -5.74 26.61
C PRO A 88 -28.68 -4.95 27.13
#